data_AF-A0A973REA3-F1
#
_entry.id   AF-A0A973REA3-F1
#
_cell.length_a   1.000
_cell.length_b   1.000
_cell.length_c   1.000
_cell.angle_alpha   90.00
_cell.angle_beta   90.00
_cell.angle_gamma   90.00
#
_symmetry.space_group_name_H-M   'P 1'
#
loop_
_entity.id
_entity.type
_entity.pdbx_description
1 polymer ?
#
loop_
_entity_poly.entity_id
_entity_poly.type
_entity_poly.pdbx_seq_one_letter_code
_entity_poly.pdbx_strand_id
1 'polypeptide(L)'
;MRSTDDLGSSHGRWLRRGVLDDGRQVFVKTGSAASGLFASEAAGLRWLGEVIAVPEVVEAGPDRLVLSWVPEEAPSPAAAVRFGADLARLHRAGAPEFGAPWPGFIADLPMDNSPAADWPGFYATRRVLPFLRRARLPARDVALV
;
A
#
# COMPACT_ATOMS: atom_id res chain seq x y z
N MET A 1 -23.28 -8.41 0.52
CA MET A 1 -22.03 -8.88 1.18
C MET A 1 -22.32 -9.36 2.60
N ARG A 2 -21.87 -10.57 2.95
CA ARG A 2 -21.90 -11.10 4.32
C ARG A 2 -20.47 -11.25 4.83
N SER A 3 -20.19 -10.78 6.04
CA SER A 3 -18.89 -11.03 6.70
C SER A 3 -18.88 -12.47 7.20
N THR A 4 -17.80 -13.19 6.95
CA THR A 4 -17.68 -14.61 7.32
C THR A 4 -16.67 -14.85 8.42
N ASP A 5 -15.58 -14.06 8.46
CA ASP A 5 -14.50 -14.28 9.43
C ASP A 5 -13.85 -12.96 9.85
N ASP A 6 -13.51 -12.87 11.14
CA ASP A 6 -12.67 -11.80 11.69
C ASP A 6 -11.20 -12.19 11.57
N LEU A 7 -10.42 -11.33 10.90
CA LEU A 7 -8.99 -11.51 10.65
C LEU A 7 -8.15 -10.59 11.57
N GLY A 8 -8.79 -9.94 12.54
CA GLY A 8 -8.17 -9.07 13.52
C GLY A 8 -8.07 -7.62 13.04
N SER A 9 -6.97 -6.96 13.41
CA SER A 9 -6.74 -5.56 13.06
C SER A 9 -5.30 -5.29 12.69
N SER A 10 -5.11 -4.27 11.86
CA SER A 10 -3.80 -3.69 11.55
C SER A 10 -3.95 -2.18 11.68
N HIS A 11 -2.97 -1.49 12.27
CA HIS A 11 -2.93 -0.03 12.57
C HIS A 11 -4.30 0.68 12.70
N GLY A 12 -5.19 0.13 13.54
CA GLY A 12 -6.51 0.72 13.83
C GLY A 12 -7.63 0.43 12.83
N ARG A 13 -7.42 -0.44 11.82
CA ARG A 13 -8.48 -0.94 10.93
C ARG A 13 -8.76 -2.40 11.23
N TRP A 14 -10.03 -2.74 11.24
CA TRP A 14 -10.51 -4.10 11.31
C TRP A 14 -10.40 -4.77 9.93
N LEU A 15 -9.97 -6.02 9.93
CA LEU A 15 -9.73 -6.83 8.76
C LEU A 15 -10.69 -8.02 8.79
N ARG A 16 -11.42 -8.25 7.69
CA ARG A 16 -12.44 -9.30 7.63
C ARG A 16 -12.40 -10.03 6.31
N ARG A 17 -12.75 -11.32 6.33
CA ARG A 17 -13.15 -12.05 5.12
C ARG A 17 -14.66 -11.90 4.95
N GLY A 18 -15.09 -11.66 3.71
CA GLY A 18 -16.49 -11.58 3.34
C GLY A 18 -16.80 -12.36 2.07
N VAL A 19 -18.09 -12.52 1.80
CA VAL A 19 -18.62 -13.12 0.56
C VAL A 19 -19.63 -12.15 -0.03
N LEU A 20 -19.44 -11.80 -1.30
CA LEU A 20 -20.37 -10.99 -2.09
C LEU A 20 -21.61 -11.79 -2.45
N ASP A 21 -22.65 -11.11 -2.96
CA ASP A 21 -23.93 -11.77 -3.26
C ASP A 21 -23.82 -12.72 -4.47
N ASP A 22 -22.79 -12.55 -5.30
CA ASP A 22 -22.41 -13.45 -6.40
C ASP A 22 -21.51 -14.62 -5.97
N GLY A 23 -21.22 -14.76 -4.67
CA GLY A 23 -20.41 -15.83 -4.10
C GLY A 23 -18.90 -15.58 -4.10
N ARG A 24 -18.40 -14.47 -4.68
CA ARG A 24 -16.96 -14.15 -4.63
C ARG A 24 -16.50 -13.83 -3.21
N GLN A 25 -15.34 -14.37 -2.82
CA GLN A 25 -14.68 -14.03 -1.56
C GLN A 25 -13.93 -12.69 -1.67
N VAL A 26 -13.99 -11.90 -0.61
CA VAL A 26 -13.35 -10.58 -0.53
C VAL A 26 -12.62 -10.40 0.79
N PHE A 27 -11.58 -9.57 0.75
CA PHE A 27 -10.90 -9.03 1.92
C PHE A 27 -11.37 -7.61 2.17
N VAL A 28 -11.83 -7.33 3.38
CA VAL A 28 -12.45 -6.06 3.76
C VAL A 28 -11.61 -5.39 4.84
N LYS A 29 -11.17 -4.17 4.57
CA LYS A 29 -10.62 -3.25 5.57
C LYS A 29 -11.69 -2.24 5.96
N THR A 30 -11.92 -2.05 7.26
CA THR A 30 -12.85 -1.03 7.76
C THR A 30 -12.28 -0.27 8.94
N GLY A 31 -12.58 1.02 9.05
CA GLY A 31 -12.22 1.83 10.21
C GLY A 31 -12.14 3.31 9.89
N SER A 32 -11.91 4.13 10.92
CA SER A 32 -11.59 5.54 10.73
C SER A 32 -10.23 5.64 10.05
N ALA A 33 -10.23 5.94 8.76
CA ALA A 33 -9.04 6.19 7.99
C ALA A 33 -8.69 7.68 8.04
N ALA A 34 -7.39 8.00 8.09
CA ALA A 34 -6.97 9.35 7.71
C ALA A 34 -7.56 9.69 6.34
N SER A 35 -8.03 10.93 6.17
CA SER A 35 -8.71 11.36 4.95
C SER A 35 -7.93 10.93 3.70
N GLY A 36 -8.54 10.09 2.87
CA GLY A 36 -7.96 9.62 1.61
C GLY A 36 -7.06 8.38 1.67
N LEU A 37 -6.82 7.74 2.83
CA LEU A 37 -5.94 6.55 2.91
C LEU A 37 -6.43 5.40 2.04
N PHE A 38 -7.71 5.01 2.13
CA PHE A 38 -8.26 3.94 1.28
C PHE A 38 -8.29 4.33 -0.20
N ALA A 39 -8.51 5.61 -0.51
CA ALA A 39 -8.43 6.11 -1.88
C ALA A 39 -6.99 6.01 -2.43
N SER A 40 -5.98 6.35 -1.62
CA SER A 40 -4.56 6.19 -1.95
C SER A 40 -4.19 4.73 -2.18
N GLU A 41 -4.61 3.82 -1.30
CA GLU A 41 -4.34 2.39 -1.47
C GLU A 41 -5.00 1.84 -2.73
N ALA A 42 -6.26 2.19 -2.98
CA ALA A 42 -6.97 1.81 -4.19
C ALA A 42 -6.30 2.35 -5.47
N ALA A 43 -5.83 3.59 -5.46
CA ALA A 43 -5.11 4.18 -6.59
C ALA A 43 -3.80 3.43 -6.86
N GLY A 44 -3.03 3.13 -5.81
CA GLY A 44 -1.80 2.33 -5.92
C GLY A 44 -2.06 0.92 -6.47
N LEU A 45 -3.07 0.21 -5.93
CA LEU A 45 -3.42 -1.12 -6.42
C LEU A 45 -3.85 -1.11 -7.89
N ARG A 46 -4.70 -0.17 -8.29
CA ARG A 46 -5.11 -0.05 -9.70
C ARG A 46 -3.92 0.20 -10.62
N TRP A 47 -3.03 1.12 -10.24
CA TRP A 47 -1.85 1.46 -11.04
C TRP A 47 -0.86 0.28 -11.15
N LEU A 48 -0.53 -0.39 -10.03
CA LEU A 48 0.35 -1.57 -10.06
C LEU A 48 -0.29 -2.75 -10.80
N GLY A 49 -1.61 -2.87 -10.73
CA GLY A 49 -2.41 -3.90 -11.40
C GLY A 49 -2.41 -3.80 -12.93
N GLU A 50 -1.97 -2.68 -13.51
CA GLU A 50 -1.75 -2.55 -14.95
C GLU A 50 -0.60 -3.44 -15.44
N VAL A 51 0.30 -3.88 -14.55
CA VAL A 51 1.56 -4.54 -14.91
C VAL A 51 1.65 -5.97 -14.39
N ILE A 52 1.26 -6.19 -13.13
CA ILE A 52 1.34 -7.50 -12.46
C ILE A 52 0.03 -7.83 -11.76
N ALA A 53 -0.16 -9.10 -11.38
CA ALA A 53 -1.28 -9.50 -10.55
C ALA A 53 -1.19 -8.87 -9.16
N VAL A 54 -2.22 -8.11 -8.79
CA VAL A 54 -2.45 -7.54 -7.45
C VAL A 54 -3.92 -7.77 -7.09
N PRO A 55 -4.32 -7.65 -5.81
CA PRO A 55 -5.73 -7.72 -5.44
C PRO A 55 -6.55 -6.68 -6.20
N GLU A 56 -7.64 -7.13 -6.82
CA GLU A 56 -8.59 -6.25 -7.50
C GLU A 56 -9.28 -5.34 -6.47
N VAL A 57 -9.41 -4.05 -6.79
CA VAL A 57 -10.21 -3.11 -6.00
C VAL A 57 -11.68 -3.26 -6.37
N VAL A 58 -12.43 -3.99 -5.55
CA VAL A 58 -13.88 -4.17 -5.70
C VAL A 58 -14.62 -2.90 -5.29
N GLU A 59 -14.21 -2.28 -4.18
CA GLU A 59 -14.80 -1.04 -3.67
C GLU A 59 -13.76 -0.22 -2.91
N ALA A 60 -13.79 1.10 -3.06
CA ALA A 60 -13.02 2.02 -2.22
C ALA A 60 -13.92 3.18 -1.75
N GLY A 61 -14.07 3.33 -0.44
CA GLY A 61 -14.86 4.36 0.22
C GLY A 61 -14.09 5.08 1.33
N PRO A 62 -14.72 6.05 2.01
CA PRO A 62 -14.06 6.84 3.05
C PRO A 62 -13.72 6.04 4.32
N ASP A 63 -14.48 4.99 4.63
CA ASP A 63 -14.38 4.19 5.86
C ASP A 63 -14.12 2.70 5.59
N ARG A 64 -14.02 2.30 4.31
CA ARG A 64 -13.76 0.92 3.92
C ARG A 64 -13.04 0.77 2.58
N LEU A 65 -12.31 -0.33 2.44
CA LEU A 65 -11.71 -0.82 1.20
C LEU A 65 -12.05 -2.32 1.06
N VAL A 66 -12.59 -2.71 -0.08
CA VAL A 66 -12.93 -4.09 -0.40
C VAL A 66 -12.05 -4.54 -1.57
N LEU A 67 -11.28 -5.60 -1.34
CA LEU A 67 -10.36 -6.19 -2.30
C LEU A 67 -10.76 -7.63 -2.62
N SER A 68 -10.37 -8.13 -3.79
CA SER A 68 -10.47 -9.57 -4.08
C SER A 68 -9.70 -10.37 -3.02
N TRP A 69 -10.26 -11.50 -2.59
CA TRP A 69 -9.53 -12.43 -1.71
C TRP A 69 -8.34 -13.06 -2.45
N VAL A 70 -7.18 -13.13 -1.79
CA VAL A 70 -6.00 -13.84 -2.29
C VAL A 70 -5.76 -15.05 -1.40
N PRO A 71 -5.90 -16.29 -1.92
CA PRO A 71 -5.55 -17.49 -1.18
C PRO A 71 -4.06 -17.51 -0.85
N GLU A 72 -3.73 -17.77 0.40
CA GLU A 72 -2.35 -17.98 0.81
C GLU A 72 -1.90 -19.41 0.48
N GLU A 73 -0.65 -19.53 0.02
CA GLU A 73 0.01 -20.79 -0.24
C GLU A 73 1.34 -20.85 0.51
N ALA A 74 1.81 -22.06 0.81
CA ALA A 74 3.11 -22.23 1.46
C ALA A 74 4.24 -21.69 0.55
N PRO A 75 5.24 -21.00 1.12
CA PRO A 75 6.36 -20.51 0.34
C PRO A 75 7.14 -21.67 -0.29
N SER A 76 7.56 -21.49 -1.55
CA SER A 76 8.39 -22.46 -2.27
C SER A 76 9.46 -21.76 -3.11
N PRO A 77 10.58 -22.43 -3.45
CA PRO A 77 11.59 -21.86 -4.35
C PRO A 77 11.01 -21.42 -5.69
N ALA A 78 10.09 -22.21 -6.26
CA ALA A 78 9.41 -21.87 -7.51
C ALA A 78 8.54 -20.62 -7.38
N ALA A 79 7.83 -20.45 -6.25
CA ALA A 79 7.06 -19.24 -5.98
C ALA A 79 7.96 -18.00 -5.84
N ALA A 80 9.11 -18.14 -5.15
CA ALA A 80 10.08 -17.05 -5.01
C ALA A 80 10.67 -16.61 -6.36
N VAL A 81 10.98 -17.55 -7.26
CA VAL A 81 11.48 -17.25 -8.61
C VAL A 81 10.44 -16.48 -9.42
N ARG A 82 9.17 -16.93 -9.42
CA ARG A 82 8.09 -16.19 -10.10
C ARG A 82 7.89 -14.80 -9.52
N PHE A 83 7.86 -14.68 -8.19
CA PHE A 83 7.73 -13.40 -7.51
C PHE A 83 8.84 -12.42 -7.89
N GLY A 84 10.09 -12.88 -7.94
CA GLY A 84 11.22 -12.07 -8.39
C GLY A 84 11.09 -11.61 -9.85
N ALA A 85 10.61 -12.47 -10.74
CA ALA A 85 10.36 -12.12 -12.14
C ALA A 85 9.25 -11.06 -12.28
N ASP A 86 8.16 -11.20 -11.53
CA ASP A 86 7.05 -10.25 -11.51
C ASP A 86 7.48 -8.90 -10.91
N LEU A 87 8.24 -8.88 -9.82
CA LEU A 87 8.83 -7.65 -9.27
C LEU A 87 9.75 -6.95 -10.27
N ALA A 88 10.57 -7.71 -11.00
CA ALA A 88 11.43 -7.14 -12.03
C ALA A 88 10.61 -6.55 -13.20
N ARG A 89 9.51 -7.21 -13.60
CA ARG A 89 8.57 -6.67 -14.58
C ARG A 89 7.91 -5.38 -14.09
N LEU A 90 7.46 -5.37 -12.84
CA LEU A 90 6.87 -4.19 -12.20
C LEU A 90 7.82 -2.99 -12.24
N HIS A 91 9.06 -3.15 -11.77
CA HIS A 91 10.04 -2.07 -11.76
C HIS A 91 10.41 -1.59 -13.17
N ARG A 92 10.42 -2.48 -14.17
CA ARG A 92 10.72 -2.11 -15.56
C ARG A 92 9.60 -1.34 -16.26
N ALA A 93 8.35 -1.46 -15.80
CA ALA A 93 7.26 -0.64 -16.34
C ALA A 93 7.50 0.87 -16.08
N GLY A 94 8.21 1.17 -14.99
CA GLY A 94 8.66 2.52 -14.68
C GLY A 94 7.54 3.49 -14.32
N ALA A 95 7.93 4.75 -14.15
CA ALA A 95 7.06 5.89 -13.93
C ALA A 95 7.71 7.12 -14.58
N PRO A 96 6.94 8.11 -15.05
CA PRO A 96 7.49 9.31 -15.66
C PRO A 96 8.27 10.17 -14.65
N GLU A 97 7.87 10.15 -13.37
CA GLU A 97 8.46 10.95 -12.29
C GLU A 97 8.45 10.15 -10.98
N PHE A 98 9.25 10.57 -10.00
CA PHE A 98 9.17 10.05 -8.63
C PHE A 98 7.89 10.54 -7.95
N GLY A 99 7.26 9.68 -7.14
CA GLY A 99 6.02 10.02 -6.43
C GLY A 99 4.78 9.45 -7.12
N ALA A 100 3.64 10.11 -6.92
CA ALA A 100 2.35 9.70 -7.48
C ALA A 100 1.36 10.89 -7.47
N PRO A 101 0.35 10.92 -8.37
CA PRO A 101 -0.64 12.00 -8.45
C PRO A 101 -1.72 11.95 -7.35
N TRP A 102 -1.53 11.17 -6.29
CA TRP A 102 -2.42 11.09 -5.13
C TRP A 102 -1.63 11.19 -3.81
N PRO A 103 -2.27 11.65 -2.71
CA PRO A 103 -1.65 11.67 -1.39
C PRO A 103 -1.13 10.29 -1.00
N GLY A 104 0.08 10.20 -0.44
CA GLY A 104 0.66 8.93 -0.01
C GLY A 104 0.50 8.68 1.48
N PHE A 105 0.58 7.42 1.86
CA PHE A 105 0.61 6.98 3.26
C PHE A 105 1.62 5.83 3.43
N ILE A 106 2.29 5.80 4.57
CA ILE A 106 3.03 4.62 5.06
C ILE A 106 2.47 4.25 6.44
N ALA A 107 1.76 3.13 6.50
CA ALA A 107 0.83 2.84 7.59
C ALA A 107 -0.13 4.03 7.81
N ASP A 108 -0.09 4.65 8.98
CA ASP A 108 -0.96 5.78 9.36
C ASP A 108 -0.34 7.15 9.08
N LEU A 109 0.91 7.18 8.60
CA LEU A 109 1.67 8.40 8.43
C LEU A 109 1.48 8.95 7.01
N PRO A 110 1.11 10.23 6.85
CA PRO A 110 1.15 10.88 5.55
C PRO A 110 2.56 10.81 4.96
N MET A 111 2.63 10.45 3.69
CA MET A 111 3.85 10.36 2.90
C MET A 111 3.69 11.21 1.65
N ASP A 112 4.56 12.19 1.49
CA ASP A 112 4.45 13.16 0.41
C ASP A 112 4.84 12.53 -0.93
N ASN A 113 3.91 12.52 -1.87
CA ASN A 113 4.08 11.95 -3.19
C ASN A 113 4.29 13.00 -4.28
N SER A 114 4.43 14.28 -3.91
CA SER A 114 4.71 15.34 -4.88
C SER A 114 6.01 15.03 -5.62
N PRO A 115 6.05 15.25 -6.95
CA PRO A 115 7.25 15.00 -7.73
C PRO A 115 8.41 15.91 -7.32
N ALA A 116 9.62 15.48 -7.67
CA ALA A 116 10.85 16.24 -7.49
C ALA A 116 11.75 16.06 -8.72
N ALA A 117 12.72 16.96 -8.89
CA ALA A 117 13.59 17.00 -10.07
C ALA A 117 14.51 15.77 -10.20
N ASP A 118 14.87 15.14 -9.08
CA ASP A 118 15.77 13.99 -9.05
C ASP A 118 15.48 13.04 -7.88
N TRP A 119 16.11 11.86 -7.93
CA TRP A 119 15.98 10.84 -6.88
C TRP A 119 16.54 11.28 -5.52
N PRO A 120 17.78 11.81 -5.42
CA PRO A 120 18.33 12.20 -4.13
C PRO A 120 17.48 13.24 -3.41
N GLY A 121 17.01 14.26 -4.14
CA GLY A 121 16.12 15.30 -3.64
C GLY A 121 14.76 14.75 -3.21
N PHE A 122 14.14 13.88 -4.03
CA PHE A 122 12.90 13.20 -3.67
C PHE A 122 13.05 12.39 -2.38
N TYR A 123 14.06 11.52 -2.30
CA TYR A 123 14.25 10.62 -1.18
C TYR A 123 14.57 11.39 0.10
N ALA A 124 15.51 12.33 0.07
CA ALA A 124 15.87 13.13 1.23
C ALA A 124 14.67 13.93 1.76
N THR A 125 13.98 14.68 0.88
CA THR A 125 12.95 15.64 1.30
C THR A 125 11.57 15.02 1.55
N ARG A 126 11.23 13.90 0.89
CA ARG A 126 9.89 13.29 0.95
C ARG A 126 9.86 11.90 1.60
N ARG A 127 11.01 11.24 1.79
CA ARG A 127 11.09 9.90 2.40
C ARG A 127 11.91 9.84 3.69
N VAL A 128 12.84 10.77 3.92
CA VAL A 128 13.69 10.74 5.13
C VAL A 128 13.38 11.91 6.07
N LEU A 129 13.62 13.15 5.63
CA LEU A 129 13.52 14.34 6.49
C LEU A 129 12.17 14.50 7.21
N PRO A 130 10.99 14.24 6.60
CA PRO A 130 9.71 14.39 7.29
C PRO A 130 9.59 13.47 8.52
N PHE A 131 10.00 12.20 8.38
CA PHE A 131 9.90 11.23 9.47
C PHE A 131 11.01 11.42 10.50
N LEU A 132 12.21 11.82 10.07
CA LEU A 132 13.29 12.19 10.98
C LEU A 132 12.89 13.34 11.92
N ARG A 133 12.27 14.40 11.36
CA ARG A 133 11.74 15.53 12.15
C ARG A 133 10.63 15.07 13.10
N ARG A 134 9.74 14.16 12.64
CA ARG A 134 8.65 13.61 13.46
C ARG A 134 9.17 12.76 14.62
N ALA A 135 10.25 12.01 14.41
CA ALA A 135 10.85 11.14 15.41
C ALA A 135 11.48 11.90 16.58
N ARG A 136 11.77 13.21 16.42
CA ARG A 136 12.36 14.08 17.45
C ARG A 136 13.61 13.47 18.10
N LEU A 137 14.42 12.78 17.29
CA LEU A 137 15.65 12.15 17.75
C LEU A 137 16.63 13.23 18.26
N PRO A 138 17.33 12.99 19.38
CA PRO A 138 18.39 13.89 19.82
C PRO A 138 19.54 13.86 18.81
N ALA A 139 20.29 14.97 18.71
CA ALA A 139 21.35 15.14 17.69
C ALA A 139 22.40 14.01 17.68
N ARG A 140 22.66 13.38 18.83
CA ARG A 140 23.58 12.24 18.96
C ARG A 140 23.10 10.97 18.24
N ASP A 141 21.80 10.83 18.01
CA ASP A 141 21.20 9.67 17.34
C ASP A 141 21.07 9.89 15.81
N VAL A 142 21.52 11.05 15.32
CA VAL A 142 21.49 11.42 13.90
C VAL A 142 22.91 11.79 13.46
N ALA A 143 23.74 10.77 13.23
CA ALA A 143 25.01 10.94 12.56
C ALA A 143 24.80 10.87 11.04
N LEU A 144 25.13 11.95 10.33
CA LEU A 144 25.31 11.88 8.88
C LEU A 144 26.60 11.07 8.64
N VAL A 145 26.46 9.92 7.98
CA VAL A 145 27.59 9.15 7.45
C VAL A 145 27.91 9.65 6.06
#